data_AF-A0A7U2I362-F1
#
_entry.id   AF-A0A7U2I362-F1
#
_cell.length_a   1.000
_cell.length_b   1.000
_cell.length_c   1.000
_cell.angle_alpha   90.00
_cell.angle_beta   90.00
_cell.angle_gamma   90.00
#
_symmetry.space_group_name_H-M   'P 1'
#
loop_
_entity.id
_entity.type
_entity.pdbx_description
1 polymer ?
#
loop_
_entity_poly.entity_id
_entity_poly.type
_entity_poly.pdbx_seq_one_letter_code
_entity_poly.pdbx_strand_id
1 'polypeptide(L)'
;MHGGAFQIREKRLTKRSYCLGDAIHRHPPTLGLGSNTCIQDAFNLAWKIAMVEKKLAHPSLLSTYNTERQPVGADLVTESNDILRMDVGSWGILGLQPYGISEEDMKKNKLGLIANTKEGRERRKAIREATKLQDRELHALGTAMGQRYDSFAVDAQDEVETFRPSQREIESPQQHYEPGTYPGRRLPHVWLGKKVAGPLISTLDIAGKGQFTLFTSIGGENWKEAAQSIKKDMGVDIKVVGIGYGLEWEDTYLEWAAKCGVEEDGCVLVRPDLFVAWRAHESGREVERLGKVMKKILGYAK
;
A
#
# COMPACT_ATOMS: atom_id res chain seq x y z
N MET A 1 -0.28 9.40 23.05
CA MET A 1 -1.53 9.97 22.53
C MET A 1 -2.12 8.94 21.58
N HIS A 2 -3.27 8.34 21.90
CA HIS A 2 -3.92 7.37 21.01
C HIS A 2 -4.57 8.15 19.85
N GLY A 3 -4.01 8.03 18.65
CA GLY A 3 -4.46 8.72 17.43
C GLY A 3 -5.77 8.14 16.91
N GLY A 4 -6.90 8.56 17.46
CA GLY A 4 -8.19 8.37 16.81
C GLY A 4 -8.31 9.31 15.61
N ALA A 5 -8.70 8.78 14.44
CA ALA A 5 -9.13 9.64 13.35
C ALA A 5 -10.32 10.49 13.81
N PHE A 6 -10.17 11.81 13.77
CA PHE A 6 -11.27 12.73 14.02
C PHE A 6 -12.13 12.84 12.76
N GLN A 7 -13.19 12.03 12.69
CA GLN A 7 -14.43 12.52 12.08
C GLN A 7 -14.97 13.60 13.02
N ILE A 8 -15.08 14.85 12.56
CA ILE A 8 -15.77 15.90 13.31
C ILE A 8 -17.23 15.47 13.48
N ARG A 9 -17.57 15.02 14.69
CA ARG A 9 -18.95 14.75 15.11
C ARG A 9 -19.60 16.07 15.53
N GLU A 10 -20.08 16.84 14.57
CA GLU A 10 -21.04 17.91 14.86
C GLU A 10 -22.46 17.45 14.51
N LYS A 11 -23.34 17.56 15.51
CA LYS A 11 -24.77 17.27 15.41
C LYS A 11 -25.39 18.23 14.38
N ARG A 12 -26.04 17.65 13.35
CA ARG A 12 -26.99 18.28 12.40
C ARG A 12 -26.47 18.99 11.13
N LEU A 13 -25.39 18.52 10.49
CA LEU A 13 -25.13 18.82 9.08
C LEU A 13 -24.72 17.55 8.32
N THR A 14 -25.20 17.40 7.08
CA THR A 14 -24.92 16.24 6.20
C THR A 14 -23.41 15.95 6.13
N LYS A 15 -22.97 14.76 6.55
CA LYS A 15 -21.56 14.31 6.56
C LYS A 15 -20.95 14.33 5.15
N ARG A 16 -20.36 15.45 4.73
CA ARG A 16 -19.69 15.64 3.42
C ARG A 16 -18.28 16.23 3.53
N SER A 17 -17.68 16.15 4.72
CA SER A 17 -16.32 16.65 4.96
C SER A 17 -15.36 15.48 5.17
N TYR A 18 -14.26 15.49 4.43
CA TYR A 18 -13.17 14.51 4.53
C TYR A 18 -11.87 15.27 4.76
N CYS A 19 -11.10 14.84 5.77
CA CYS A 19 -9.78 15.41 6.06
C CYS A 19 -8.71 14.40 5.64
N LEU A 20 -7.59 14.89 5.14
CA LEU A 20 -6.44 14.10 4.71
C LEU A 20 -5.12 14.79 5.07
N GLY A 21 -4.01 14.05 5.01
CA GLY A 21 -2.68 14.60 5.24
C GLY A 21 -2.46 15.10 6.68
N ASP A 22 -1.65 16.15 6.82
CA ASP A 22 -1.29 16.77 8.12
C ASP A 22 -2.49 17.18 9.00
N ALA A 23 -3.68 17.33 8.41
CA ALA A 23 -4.91 17.57 9.16
C ALA A 23 -5.29 16.38 10.08
N ILE A 24 -4.86 15.16 9.75
CA ILE A 24 -5.26 13.93 10.45
C ILE A 24 -4.08 13.09 10.96
N HIS A 25 -2.85 13.32 10.48
CA HIS A 25 -1.65 12.68 11.02
C HIS A 25 -0.51 13.71 11.11
N ARG A 26 -0.03 13.97 12.33
CA ARG A 26 1.09 14.89 12.60
C ARG A 26 2.18 14.13 13.33
N HIS A 27 3.39 14.17 12.79
CA HIS A 27 4.52 13.41 13.30
C HIS A 27 5.85 14.12 12.96
N PRO A 28 6.96 13.72 13.59
CA PRO A 28 8.29 14.22 13.22
C PRO A 28 8.65 13.90 11.75
N PRO A 29 9.63 14.59 11.15
CA PRO A 29 10.01 14.38 9.76
C PRO A 29 10.77 13.07 9.50
N THR A 30 11.08 12.30 10.55
CA THR A 30 11.69 10.96 10.47
C THR A 30 10.91 10.07 9.51
N LEU A 31 11.63 9.22 8.76
CA LEU A 31 11.18 8.46 7.57
C LEU A 31 10.88 9.27 6.31
N GLY A 32 10.60 10.57 6.39
CA GLY A 32 10.23 11.38 5.22
C GLY A 32 8.91 10.96 4.54
N LEU A 33 8.01 10.26 5.25
CA LEU A 33 6.79 9.68 4.68
C LEU A 33 5.54 10.56 4.80
N GLY A 34 5.59 11.72 5.47
CA GLY A 34 4.43 12.60 5.66
C GLY A 34 3.78 13.01 4.33
N SER A 35 4.54 13.68 3.46
CA SER A 35 4.05 14.14 2.14
C SER A 35 3.59 12.98 1.25
N ASN A 36 4.32 11.85 1.26
CA ASN A 36 3.97 10.62 0.54
C ASN A 36 2.58 10.10 0.96
N THR A 37 2.33 10.05 2.28
CA THR A 37 1.05 9.59 2.84
C THR A 37 -0.07 10.57 2.52
N CYS A 38 0.18 11.89 2.57
CA CYS A 38 -0.78 12.91 2.14
C CYS A 38 -1.27 12.69 0.70
N ILE A 39 -0.34 12.42 -0.23
CA ILE A 39 -0.66 12.15 -1.63
C ILE A 39 -1.48 10.87 -1.77
N GLN A 40 -1.10 9.81 -1.03
CA GLN A 40 -1.83 8.53 -1.06
C GLN A 40 -3.25 8.65 -0.48
N ASP A 41 -3.45 9.48 0.55
CA ASP A 41 -4.78 9.75 1.08
C ASP A 41 -5.70 10.37 0.02
N ALA A 42 -5.17 11.37 -0.71
CA ALA A 42 -5.89 12.00 -1.82
C ALA A 42 -6.20 10.99 -2.93
N PHE A 43 -5.22 10.14 -3.29
CA PHE A 43 -5.37 9.15 -4.35
C PHE A 43 -6.42 8.08 -4.00
N ASN A 44 -6.48 7.64 -2.74
CA ASN A 44 -7.51 6.71 -2.25
C ASN A 44 -8.92 7.32 -2.30
N LEU A 45 -9.06 8.60 -1.96
CA LEU A 45 -10.36 9.26 -1.84
C LEU A 45 -10.93 9.73 -3.18
N ALA A 46 -10.08 10.25 -4.08
CA ALA A 46 -10.52 10.97 -5.28
C ALA A 46 -11.42 10.12 -6.20
N TRP A 47 -11.04 8.87 -6.48
CA TRP A 47 -11.83 8.00 -7.36
C TRP A 47 -13.17 7.61 -6.74
N LYS A 48 -13.22 7.44 -5.40
CA LYS A 48 -14.44 7.11 -4.66
C LYS A 48 -15.44 8.25 -4.74
N ILE A 49 -14.98 9.50 -4.54
CA ILE A 49 -15.81 10.70 -4.73
C ILE A 49 -16.31 10.76 -6.16
N ALA A 50 -15.42 10.58 -7.15
CA ALA A 50 -15.81 10.63 -8.56
C ALA A 50 -16.89 9.59 -8.90
N MET A 51 -16.81 8.36 -8.39
CA MET A 51 -17.82 7.32 -8.61
C MET A 51 -19.16 7.66 -7.95
N VAL A 52 -19.15 8.18 -6.72
CA VAL A 52 -20.38 8.57 -6.00
C VAL A 52 -21.06 9.77 -6.67
N GLU A 53 -20.30 10.80 -7.04
CA GLU A 53 -20.85 12.00 -7.68
C GLU A 53 -21.39 11.70 -9.09
N LYS A 54 -20.78 10.75 -9.81
CA LYS A 54 -21.31 10.22 -11.08
C LYS A 54 -22.48 9.24 -10.90
N LYS A 55 -22.90 8.96 -9.66
CA LYS A 55 -23.96 7.98 -9.32
C LYS A 55 -23.65 6.56 -9.80
N LEU A 56 -22.36 6.23 -9.91
CA LEU A 56 -21.86 4.91 -10.25
C LEU A 56 -21.55 4.06 -9.00
N ALA A 57 -21.43 4.69 -7.83
CA ALA A 57 -21.30 4.01 -6.54
C ALA A 57 -22.27 4.57 -5.50
N HIS A 58 -22.65 3.74 -4.53
CA HIS A 58 -23.41 4.17 -3.37
C HIS A 58 -22.54 5.03 -2.43
N PRO A 59 -23.09 6.06 -1.75
CA PRO A 59 -22.33 6.93 -0.85
C PRO A 59 -21.59 6.19 0.29
N SER A 60 -22.01 4.98 0.65
CA SER A 60 -21.28 4.16 1.63
C SER A 60 -19.84 3.89 1.19
N LEU A 61 -19.52 3.84 -0.11
CA LEU A 61 -18.15 3.64 -0.59
C LEU A 61 -17.16 4.63 0.06
N LEU A 62 -17.60 5.86 0.34
CA LEU A 62 -16.77 6.88 0.97
C LEU A 62 -16.38 6.54 2.42
N SER A 63 -17.13 5.68 3.11
CA SER A 63 -16.73 5.23 4.46
C SER A 63 -15.47 4.38 4.45
N THR A 64 -15.17 3.70 3.32
CA THR A 64 -13.94 2.89 3.19
C THR A 64 -12.68 3.74 3.24
N TYR A 65 -12.75 5.05 2.93
CA TYR A 65 -11.60 5.94 3.06
C TYR A 65 -11.03 5.91 4.48
N ASN A 66 -11.88 6.05 5.49
CA ASN A 66 -11.44 6.01 6.88
C ASN A 66 -10.95 4.62 7.28
N THR A 67 -11.68 3.56 6.89
CA THR A 67 -11.30 2.17 7.19
C THR A 67 -9.93 1.82 6.62
N GLU A 68 -9.61 2.30 5.42
CA GLU A 68 -8.36 1.99 4.72
C GLU A 68 -7.19 2.89 5.13
N ARG A 69 -7.43 4.19 5.37
CA ARG A 69 -6.36 5.18 5.55
C ARG A 69 -6.05 5.53 7.00
N GLN A 70 -6.99 5.34 7.93
CA GLN A 70 -6.72 5.61 9.34
C GLN A 70 -5.60 4.72 9.92
N PRO A 71 -5.56 3.40 9.66
CA PRO A 71 -4.48 2.55 10.16
C PRO A 71 -3.11 3.00 9.62
N VAL A 72 -3.03 3.32 8.32
CA VAL A 72 -1.79 3.79 7.68
C VAL A 72 -1.23 5.05 8.35
N GLY A 73 -2.10 6.04 8.63
CA GLY A 73 -1.70 7.26 9.32
C GLY A 73 -1.29 7.03 10.78
N ALA A 74 -1.98 6.13 11.48
CA ALA A 74 -1.67 5.78 12.87
C ALA A 74 -0.33 5.04 12.99
N ASP A 75 -0.06 4.10 12.09
CA ASP A 75 1.20 3.34 12.04
C ASP A 75 2.38 4.28 11.72
N LEU A 76 2.23 5.18 10.74
CA LEU A 76 3.24 6.17 10.41
C LEU A 76 3.57 7.08 11.60
N VAL A 77 2.55 7.62 12.27
CA VAL A 77 2.76 8.49 13.44
C VAL A 77 3.50 7.74 14.54
N THR A 78 3.15 6.48 14.77
CA THR A 78 3.81 5.64 15.78
C THR A 78 5.27 5.42 15.42
N GLU A 79 5.54 4.93 14.20
CA GLU A 79 6.88 4.60 13.74
C GLU A 79 7.80 5.83 13.69
N SER A 80 7.33 6.96 13.15
CA SER A 80 8.12 8.20 13.12
C SER A 80 8.52 8.67 14.53
N ASN A 81 7.64 8.54 15.52
CA ASN A 81 7.97 8.90 16.91
C ASN A 81 8.96 7.92 17.54
N ASP A 82 8.84 6.62 17.26
CA ASP A 82 9.76 5.60 17.77
C ASP A 82 11.17 5.78 17.20
N ILE A 83 11.28 6.07 15.90
CA ILE A 83 12.55 6.39 15.25
C ILE A 83 13.17 7.65 15.84
N LEU A 84 12.41 8.71 16.07
CA LEU A 84 12.95 9.92 16.70
C LEU A 84 13.57 9.63 18.08
N ARG A 85 12.93 8.79 18.90
CA ARG A 85 13.47 8.40 20.22
C ARG A 85 14.77 7.59 20.07
N MET A 86 14.81 6.70 19.09
CA MET A 86 16.01 5.92 18.76
C MET A 86 17.16 6.80 18.30
N ASP A 87 16.90 7.81 17.46
CA ASP A 87 17.92 8.74 16.98
C ASP A 87 18.48 9.61 18.10
N VAL A 88 17.60 10.15 18.95
CA VAL A 88 18.00 10.91 20.14
C VAL A 88 18.90 10.07 21.05
N GLY A 89 18.55 8.79 21.25
CA GLY A 89 19.40 7.84 21.99
C GLY A 89 20.76 7.62 21.33
N SER A 90 20.78 7.45 20.01
CA SER A 90 21.99 7.26 19.21
C SER A 90 22.94 8.47 19.29
N TRP A 91 22.40 9.68 19.22
CA TRP A 91 23.15 10.92 19.42
C TRP A 91 23.73 11.02 20.84
N GLY A 92 23.01 10.53 21.85
CA GLY A 92 23.51 10.41 23.22
C GLY A 92 24.75 9.52 23.32
N ILE A 93 24.75 8.36 22.65
CA ILE A 93 25.91 7.44 22.63
C ILE A 93 27.13 8.11 21.96
N LEU A 94 26.90 8.85 20.88
CA LEU A 94 27.92 9.65 20.20
C LEU A 94 28.44 10.83 21.04
N GLY A 95 27.76 11.16 22.15
CA GLY A 95 28.10 12.28 23.01
C GLY A 95 27.76 13.64 22.38
N LEU A 96 26.70 13.67 21.57
CA LEU A 96 26.16 14.88 20.93
C LEU A 96 24.94 15.43 21.70
N GLN A 97 24.66 14.88 22.88
CA GLN A 97 23.57 15.30 23.77
C GLN A 97 24.12 15.80 25.12
N PRO A 98 23.42 16.74 25.79
CA PRO A 98 22.20 17.41 25.33
C PRO A 98 22.45 18.39 24.18
N TYR A 99 21.38 18.81 23.50
CA TYR A 99 21.46 19.90 22.53
C TYR A 99 22.07 21.16 23.16
N GLY A 100 23.06 21.77 22.49
CA GLY A 100 23.81 22.91 23.02
C GLY A 100 25.01 22.54 23.90
N ILE A 101 25.45 21.27 23.88
CA ILE A 101 26.71 20.83 24.52
C ILE A 101 27.92 21.67 24.07
N SER A 102 28.83 21.96 24.99
CA SER A 102 30.01 22.78 24.71
C SER A 102 30.97 22.08 23.73
N GLU A 103 31.78 22.85 22.99
CA GLU A 103 32.82 22.27 22.14
C GLU A 103 33.84 21.45 22.93
N GLU A 104 34.12 21.84 24.17
CA GLU A 104 35.05 21.14 25.06
C GLU A 104 34.49 19.77 25.45
N ASP A 105 33.22 19.70 25.84
CA ASP A 105 32.56 18.45 26.19
C ASP A 105 32.41 17.53 24.96
N MET A 106 32.12 18.07 23.77
CA MET A 106 32.13 17.29 22.53
C MET A 106 33.50 16.69 22.23
N LYS A 107 34.59 17.47 22.40
CA LYS A 107 35.97 16.97 22.26
C LYS A 107 36.24 15.85 23.27
N LYS A 108 35.87 16.04 24.54
CA LYS A 108 36.02 15.02 25.59
C LYS A 108 35.24 13.74 25.25
N ASN A 109 34.00 13.87 24.80
CA ASN A 109 33.15 12.75 24.40
C ASN A 109 33.77 11.95 23.25
N LYS A 110 34.31 12.64 22.24
CA LYS A 110 35.02 12.04 21.11
C LYS A 110 36.28 11.32 21.55
N LEU A 111 37.08 11.92 22.43
CA LEU A 111 38.30 11.31 22.97
C LEU A 111 37.99 10.04 23.77
N GLY A 112 36.96 10.07 24.62
CA GLY A 112 36.51 8.90 25.37
C GLY A 112 36.04 7.75 24.45
N LEU A 113 35.43 8.08 23.32
CA LEU A 113 34.96 7.09 22.35
C LEU A 113 36.10 6.36 21.63
N ILE A 114 37.20 7.06 21.31
CA ILE A 114 38.36 6.47 20.62
C ILE A 114 39.39 5.88 21.60
N ALA A 115 39.26 6.14 22.90
CA ALA A 115 40.19 5.65 23.91
C ALA A 115 40.25 4.12 23.97
N ASN A 116 41.43 3.59 24.27
CA ASN A 116 41.64 2.16 24.54
C ASN A 116 41.28 1.80 25.99
N THR A 117 40.04 2.06 26.37
CA THR A 117 39.50 1.77 27.71
C THR A 117 38.33 0.79 27.61
N LYS A 118 37.93 0.21 28.75
CA LYS A 118 36.71 -0.62 28.84
C LYS A 118 35.47 0.17 28.40
N GLU A 119 35.32 1.38 28.93
CA GLU A 119 34.23 2.30 28.58
C GLU A 119 34.22 2.64 27.09
N GLY A 120 35.37 2.95 26.49
CA GLY A 120 35.47 3.22 25.05
C GLY A 120 35.04 2.02 24.20
N ARG A 121 35.41 0.79 24.61
CA ARG A 121 34.93 -0.44 23.93
C ARG A 121 33.42 -0.61 24.04
N GLU A 122 32.85 -0.38 25.21
CA GLU A 122 31.41 -0.48 25.46
C GLU A 122 30.64 0.55 24.63
N ARG A 123 31.10 1.81 24.59
CA ARG A 123 30.50 2.86 23.76
C ARG A 123 30.59 2.55 22.27
N ARG A 124 31.73 2.07 21.76
CA ARG A 124 31.86 1.65 20.36
C ARG A 124 30.97 0.44 20.02
N LYS A 125 30.76 -0.48 20.97
CA LYS A 125 29.78 -1.57 20.80
C LYS A 125 28.36 -1.00 20.72
N ALA A 126 28.00 -0.07 21.61
CA ALA A 126 26.69 0.57 21.61
C ALA A 126 26.41 1.33 20.31
N ILE A 127 27.39 2.04 19.74
CA ILE A 127 27.24 2.68 18.41
C ILE A 127 26.92 1.65 17.34
N ARG A 128 27.66 0.54 17.29
CA ARG A 128 27.41 -0.50 16.28
C ARG A 128 26.00 -1.08 16.38
N GLU A 129 25.50 -1.31 17.59
CA GLU A 129 24.13 -1.79 17.76
C GLU A 129 23.10 -0.70 17.40
N ALA A 130 23.34 0.56 17.77
CA ALA A 130 22.48 1.68 17.41
C ALA A 130 22.41 1.91 15.88
N THR A 131 23.53 1.80 15.17
CA THR A 131 23.58 1.92 13.71
C THR A 131 22.74 0.85 13.01
N LYS A 132 22.69 -0.38 13.53
CA LYS A 132 21.81 -1.41 12.97
C LYS A 132 20.34 -1.04 13.07
N LEU A 133 19.94 -0.32 14.12
CA LEU A 133 18.55 0.09 14.30
C LEU A 133 18.14 1.20 13.31
N GLN A 134 19.08 2.02 12.82
CA GLN A 134 18.82 3.03 11.80
C GLN A 134 18.36 2.44 10.46
N ASP A 135 18.63 1.15 10.23
CA ASP A 135 18.15 0.42 9.06
C ASP A 135 16.61 0.46 8.94
N ARG A 136 15.90 0.52 10.08
CA ARG A 136 14.43 0.70 10.11
C ARG A 136 13.97 2.03 9.52
N GLU A 137 14.78 3.08 9.62
CA GLU A 137 14.46 4.37 9.01
C GLU A 137 14.87 4.41 7.53
N LEU A 138 16.09 3.97 7.23
CA LEU A 138 16.70 4.13 5.91
C LEU A 138 16.17 3.13 4.87
N HIS A 139 15.67 1.97 5.30
CA HIS A 139 15.14 0.92 4.43
C HIS A 139 13.70 0.56 4.78
N ALA A 140 12.87 1.55 5.12
CA ALA A 140 11.49 1.40 5.54
C ALA A 140 10.49 1.02 4.41
N LEU A 141 10.85 0.09 3.52
CA LEU A 141 10.04 -0.26 2.35
C LEU A 141 8.70 -0.88 2.77
N GLY A 142 8.69 -1.67 3.84
CA GLY A 142 7.48 -2.23 4.43
C GLY A 142 6.50 -1.14 4.90
N THR A 143 6.99 -0.13 5.62
CA THR A 143 6.18 1.04 6.02
C THR A 143 5.69 1.83 4.80
N ALA A 144 6.55 2.01 3.79
CA ALA A 144 6.25 2.83 2.62
C ALA A 144 5.27 2.17 1.64
N MET A 145 5.31 0.84 1.48
CA MET A 145 4.64 0.12 0.40
C MET A 145 3.79 -1.07 0.86
N GLY A 146 3.95 -1.52 2.10
CA GLY A 146 3.33 -2.73 2.65
C GLY A 146 1.86 -2.59 3.06
N GLN A 147 1.15 -1.56 2.59
CA GLN A 147 -0.25 -1.35 2.96
C GLN A 147 -1.12 -2.53 2.52
N ARG A 148 -2.00 -2.97 3.43
CA ARG A 148 -3.07 -3.90 3.14
C ARG A 148 -4.40 -3.31 3.58
N TYR A 149 -5.29 -3.07 2.63
CA TYR A 149 -6.62 -2.57 2.91
C TYR A 149 -7.58 -3.70 3.29
N ASP A 150 -8.36 -3.45 4.33
CA ASP A 150 -9.44 -4.32 4.79
C ASP A 150 -10.71 -3.48 4.91
N SER A 151 -11.54 -3.54 3.87
CA SER A 151 -12.81 -2.83 3.79
C SER A 151 -13.73 -3.56 2.82
N PHE A 152 -15.01 -3.21 2.76
CA PHE A 152 -15.91 -3.83 1.77
C PHE A 152 -15.58 -3.46 0.31
N ALA A 153 -14.70 -2.46 0.07
CA ALA A 153 -14.14 -2.17 -1.24
C ALA A 153 -12.96 -3.09 -1.62
N VAL A 154 -12.74 -4.14 -0.83
CA VAL A 154 -11.84 -5.26 -1.07
C VAL A 154 -12.63 -6.55 -0.80
N ASP A 155 -12.59 -7.49 -1.74
CA ASP A 155 -13.21 -8.81 -1.60
C ASP A 155 -12.15 -9.92 -1.63
N ALA A 156 -12.05 -10.64 -0.51
CA ALA A 156 -11.19 -11.81 -0.35
C ALA A 156 -12.01 -13.10 -0.14
N GLN A 157 -13.32 -13.11 -0.46
CA GLN A 157 -14.17 -14.30 -0.27
C GLN A 157 -13.77 -15.51 -1.11
N ASP A 158 -13.14 -15.27 -2.27
CA ASP A 158 -12.68 -16.32 -3.16
C ASP A 158 -11.28 -16.84 -2.78
N GLU A 159 -10.64 -16.28 -1.74
CA GLU A 159 -9.38 -16.78 -1.24
C GLU A 159 -9.57 -18.06 -0.42
N VAL A 160 -8.82 -19.10 -0.78
CA VAL A 160 -8.77 -20.35 -0.01
C VAL A 160 -8.09 -20.13 1.34
N GLU A 161 -7.04 -19.31 1.35
CA GLU A 161 -6.25 -19.02 2.55
C GLU A 161 -6.34 -17.54 2.94
N THR A 162 -6.30 -17.31 4.25
CA THR A 162 -6.14 -15.96 4.78
C THR A 162 -4.76 -15.43 4.42
N PHE A 163 -4.66 -14.12 4.18
CA PHE A 163 -3.37 -13.48 3.89
C PHE A 163 -2.35 -13.82 4.97
N ARG A 164 -1.19 -14.31 4.54
CA ARG A 164 -0.01 -14.49 5.38
C ARG A 164 1.15 -13.71 4.77
N PRO A 165 1.71 -12.72 5.49
CA PRO A 165 2.94 -12.08 5.06
C PRO A 165 4.06 -13.11 4.93
N SER A 166 5.07 -12.80 4.13
CA SER A 166 6.24 -13.66 4.03
C SER A 166 7.03 -13.72 5.33
N GLN A 167 7.94 -14.69 5.44
CA GLN A 167 8.82 -14.79 6.60
C GLN A 167 9.64 -13.50 6.82
N ARG A 168 10.08 -12.84 5.74
CA ARG A 168 10.81 -11.57 5.83
C ARG A 168 9.92 -10.42 6.30
N GLU A 169 8.68 -10.34 5.80
CA GLU A 169 7.71 -9.37 6.28
C GLU A 169 7.35 -9.60 7.75
N ILE A 170 7.32 -10.85 8.23
CA ILE A 170 7.10 -11.16 9.65
C ILE A 170 8.29 -10.74 10.51
N GLU A 171 9.51 -11.02 10.06
CA GLU A 171 10.74 -10.70 10.80
C GLU A 171 11.00 -9.19 10.88
N SER A 172 10.65 -8.43 9.84
CA SER A 172 10.88 -6.98 9.79
C SER A 172 9.80 -6.26 8.95
N PRO A 173 8.57 -6.12 9.48
CA PRO A 173 7.43 -5.61 8.71
C PRO A 173 7.57 -4.16 8.26
N GLN A 174 8.37 -3.36 8.97
CA GLN A 174 8.67 -1.98 8.57
C GLN A 174 9.65 -1.92 7.39
N GLN A 175 10.52 -2.93 7.25
CA GLN A 175 11.61 -2.92 6.27
C GLN A 175 11.29 -3.69 5.01
N HIS A 176 10.48 -4.74 5.11
CA HIS A 176 10.24 -5.67 4.02
C HIS A 176 8.80 -5.59 3.52
N TYR A 177 8.67 -5.67 2.21
CA TYR A 177 7.41 -5.76 1.48
C TYR A 177 7.60 -6.74 0.34
N GLU A 178 6.74 -7.76 0.26
CA GLU A 178 6.75 -8.70 -0.86
C GLU A 178 5.58 -8.43 -1.82
N PRO A 179 5.86 -7.96 -3.05
CA PRO A 179 4.80 -7.66 -4.02
C PRO A 179 3.98 -8.90 -4.37
N GLY A 180 2.66 -8.74 -4.41
CA GLY A 180 1.73 -9.78 -4.80
C GLY A 180 0.31 -9.24 -4.98
N THR A 181 -0.58 -10.08 -5.45
CA THR A 181 -1.95 -9.68 -5.84
C THR A 181 -3.02 -10.02 -4.80
N TYR A 182 -2.65 -10.41 -3.57
CA TYR A 182 -3.66 -10.70 -2.56
C TYR A 182 -4.61 -9.49 -2.37
N PRO A 183 -5.94 -9.68 -2.31
CA PRO A 183 -6.89 -8.57 -2.18
C PRO A 183 -6.54 -7.61 -1.03
N GLY A 184 -6.54 -6.32 -1.35
CA GLY A 184 -6.15 -5.25 -0.44
C GLY A 184 -4.67 -4.87 -0.53
N ARG A 185 -3.82 -5.62 -1.25
CA ARG A 185 -2.43 -5.24 -1.54
C ARG A 185 -2.35 -4.35 -2.78
N ARG A 186 -1.25 -3.62 -2.90
CA ARG A 186 -0.95 -2.83 -4.10
C ARG A 186 -0.61 -3.75 -5.27
N LEU A 187 -1.10 -3.44 -6.46
CA LEU A 187 -0.76 -4.14 -7.69
C LEU A 187 0.78 -4.22 -7.81
N PRO A 188 1.38 -5.42 -8.00
CA PRO A 188 2.81 -5.55 -8.16
C PRO A 188 3.26 -4.92 -9.47
N HIS A 189 4.39 -4.23 -9.43
CA HIS A 189 5.11 -3.87 -10.65
C HIS A 189 5.64 -5.14 -11.32
N VAL A 190 5.31 -5.29 -12.60
CA VAL A 190 5.88 -6.27 -13.51
C VAL A 190 6.11 -5.59 -14.86
N TRP A 191 7.24 -5.90 -15.49
CA TRP A 191 7.52 -5.48 -16.86
C TRP A 191 6.85 -6.40 -17.88
N LEU A 192 6.04 -5.81 -18.75
CA LEU A 192 5.36 -6.50 -19.83
C LEU A 192 5.86 -6.01 -21.19
N GLY A 193 6.06 -6.95 -22.09
CA GLY A 193 6.37 -6.70 -23.48
C GLY A 193 5.13 -6.74 -24.38
N LYS A 194 5.35 -6.48 -25.65
CA LYS A 194 4.37 -6.73 -26.72
C LYS A 194 4.97 -7.76 -27.68
N LYS A 195 4.08 -8.40 -28.46
CA LYS A 195 4.45 -9.32 -29.53
C LYS A 195 5.51 -8.76 -30.49
N VAL A 196 5.47 -7.46 -30.76
CA VAL A 196 6.52 -6.75 -31.50
C VAL A 196 7.44 -6.09 -30.48
N ALA A 197 8.73 -6.44 -30.53
CA ALA A 197 9.74 -5.92 -29.60
C ALA A 197 9.71 -4.38 -29.53
N GLY A 198 9.75 -3.88 -28.31
CA GLY A 198 9.63 -2.46 -28.00
C GLY A 198 9.91 -2.19 -26.51
N PRO A 199 9.68 -0.97 -26.04
CA PRO A 199 9.86 -0.65 -24.63
C PRO A 199 8.89 -1.47 -23.77
N LEU A 200 9.40 -1.96 -22.64
CA LEU A 200 8.59 -2.64 -21.64
C LEU A 200 7.68 -1.64 -20.93
N ILE A 201 6.48 -2.09 -20.56
CA ILE A 201 5.47 -1.28 -19.88
C ILE A 201 5.14 -1.95 -18.55
N SER A 202 5.00 -1.15 -17.49
CA SER A 202 4.60 -1.68 -16.20
C SER A 202 3.11 -2.02 -16.18
N THR A 203 2.75 -3.09 -15.47
CA THR A 203 1.37 -3.32 -14.97
C THR A 203 0.73 -2.06 -14.36
N LEU A 204 1.52 -1.22 -13.66
CA LEU A 204 1.07 0.03 -13.04
C LEU A 204 0.71 1.12 -14.07
N ASP A 205 1.35 1.12 -15.24
CA ASP A 205 1.07 2.06 -16.33
C ASP A 205 -0.16 1.67 -17.13
N ILE A 206 -0.44 0.36 -17.20
CA ILE A 206 -1.60 -0.23 -17.86
C ILE A 206 -2.88 0.00 -17.03
N ALA A 207 -2.78 -0.12 -15.71
CA ALA A 207 -3.87 0.04 -14.76
C ALA A 207 -4.07 1.51 -14.30
N GLY A 208 -5.09 1.71 -13.47
CA GLY A 208 -5.41 3.01 -12.88
C GLY A 208 -6.13 3.93 -13.87
N LYS A 209 -5.64 5.16 -14.02
CA LYS A 209 -6.23 6.20 -14.90
C LYS A 209 -7.72 6.49 -14.61
N GLY A 210 -8.14 6.33 -13.35
CA GLY A 210 -9.52 6.63 -12.93
C GLY A 210 -10.55 5.53 -13.24
N GLN A 211 -10.11 4.35 -13.70
CA GLN A 211 -10.99 3.21 -14.03
C GLN A 211 -10.50 1.91 -13.38
N PHE A 212 -11.39 0.92 -13.30
CA PHE A 212 -11.02 -0.42 -12.89
C PHE A 212 -10.29 -1.15 -14.03
N THR A 213 -9.34 -2.02 -13.67
CA THR A 213 -8.61 -2.86 -14.63
C THR A 213 -8.68 -4.30 -14.16
N LEU A 214 -9.01 -5.24 -15.04
CA LEU A 214 -9.05 -6.67 -14.78
C LEU A 214 -7.98 -7.33 -15.64
N PHE A 215 -6.99 -7.94 -14.99
CA PHE A 215 -5.94 -8.73 -15.65
C PHE A 215 -6.34 -10.20 -15.70
N THR A 216 -6.09 -10.85 -16.82
CA THR A 216 -6.34 -12.29 -17.05
C THR A 216 -5.33 -12.84 -18.06
N SER A 217 -5.33 -14.16 -18.32
CA SER A 217 -4.46 -14.81 -19.32
C SER A 217 -5.31 -15.64 -20.31
N ILE A 218 -4.66 -16.53 -21.03
CA ILE A 218 -5.24 -17.51 -21.95
C ILE A 218 -6.27 -18.36 -21.20
N GLY A 219 -7.47 -18.51 -21.76
CA GLY A 219 -8.59 -19.21 -21.10
C GLY A 219 -9.50 -18.29 -20.29
N GLY A 220 -9.09 -17.04 -20.04
CA GLY A 220 -9.88 -16.04 -19.32
C GLY A 220 -10.75 -15.14 -20.20
N GLU A 221 -11.04 -15.53 -21.45
CA GLU A 221 -11.73 -14.67 -22.41
C GLU A 221 -13.14 -14.26 -21.95
N ASN A 222 -13.80 -15.12 -21.17
CA ASN A 222 -15.13 -14.87 -20.59
C ASN A 222 -15.17 -13.69 -19.61
N TRP A 223 -14.02 -13.30 -19.02
CA TRP A 223 -13.94 -12.10 -18.18
C TRP A 223 -14.23 -10.81 -18.96
N LYS A 224 -14.01 -10.81 -20.28
CA LYS A 224 -14.38 -9.70 -21.16
C LYS A 224 -15.90 -9.52 -21.25
N GLU A 225 -16.63 -10.62 -21.34
CA GLU A 225 -18.10 -10.60 -21.35
C GLU A 225 -18.65 -10.15 -20.00
N ALA A 226 -18.05 -10.63 -18.90
CA ALA A 226 -18.39 -10.18 -17.55
C ALA A 226 -18.20 -8.66 -17.38
N ALA A 227 -17.05 -8.12 -17.81
CA ALA A 227 -16.79 -6.68 -17.77
C ALA A 227 -17.80 -5.87 -18.61
N GLN A 228 -18.22 -6.38 -19.77
CA GLN A 228 -19.27 -5.76 -20.59
C GLN A 228 -20.63 -5.77 -19.88
N SER A 229 -20.96 -6.84 -19.15
CA SER A 229 -22.17 -6.88 -18.31
C SER A 229 -22.13 -5.81 -17.21
N ILE A 230 -20.98 -5.61 -16.54
CA ILE A 230 -20.85 -4.53 -15.54
C ILE A 230 -21.09 -3.16 -16.16
N LYS A 231 -20.54 -2.89 -17.34
CA LYS A 231 -20.80 -1.63 -18.05
C LYS A 231 -22.28 -1.45 -18.36
N LYS A 232 -22.95 -2.51 -18.86
CA LYS A 232 -24.37 -2.47 -19.20
C LYS A 232 -25.26 -2.27 -17.98
N ASP A 233 -24.99 -2.99 -16.89
CA ASP A 233 -25.87 -3.07 -15.73
C ASP A 233 -25.61 -1.96 -14.70
N MET A 234 -24.36 -1.48 -14.62
CA MET A 234 -23.91 -0.54 -13.59
C MET A 234 -23.30 0.75 -14.14
N GLY A 235 -23.08 0.85 -15.46
CA GLY A 235 -22.46 2.02 -16.08
C GLY A 235 -20.97 2.19 -15.76
N VAL A 236 -20.32 1.17 -15.20
CA VAL A 236 -18.91 1.21 -14.80
C VAL A 236 -18.05 0.49 -15.83
N ASP A 237 -17.08 1.22 -16.39
CA ASP A 237 -16.08 0.64 -17.29
C ASP A 237 -15.02 -0.15 -16.52
N ILE A 238 -14.72 -1.35 -17.00
CA ILE A 238 -13.60 -2.19 -16.55
C ILE A 238 -12.74 -2.48 -17.78
N LYS A 239 -11.47 -2.05 -17.74
CA LYS A 239 -10.49 -2.39 -18.77
C LYS A 239 -10.01 -3.82 -18.56
N VAL A 240 -10.35 -4.73 -19.48
CA VAL A 240 -9.84 -6.12 -19.45
C VAL A 240 -8.52 -6.20 -20.21
N VAL A 241 -7.52 -6.82 -19.59
CA VAL A 241 -6.15 -6.91 -20.11
C VAL A 241 -5.71 -8.36 -20.10
N GLY A 242 -5.40 -8.89 -21.28
CA GLY A 242 -4.82 -10.22 -21.44
C GLY A 242 -3.29 -10.16 -21.39
N ILE A 243 -2.69 -10.93 -20.48
CA ILE A 243 -1.24 -11.12 -20.36
C ILE A 243 -0.94 -12.58 -20.65
N GLY A 244 -0.20 -12.88 -21.72
CA GLY A 244 0.10 -14.25 -22.12
C GLY A 244 0.70 -14.32 -23.52
N TYR A 245 1.19 -15.49 -23.90
CA TYR A 245 1.85 -15.66 -25.19
C TYR A 245 0.90 -15.37 -26.36
N GLY A 246 1.23 -14.39 -27.20
CA GLY A 246 0.39 -13.98 -28.32
C GLY A 246 -0.84 -13.13 -27.95
N LEU A 247 -1.00 -12.72 -26.67
CA LEU A 247 -1.99 -11.74 -26.24
C LEU A 247 -1.49 -10.30 -26.44
N GLU A 248 -2.28 -9.31 -25.99
CA GLU A 248 -1.92 -7.89 -26.09
C GLU A 248 -0.59 -7.59 -25.39
N TRP A 249 -0.38 -8.22 -24.24
CA TRP A 249 0.81 -8.09 -23.41
C TRP A 249 1.44 -9.47 -23.19
N GLU A 250 2.76 -9.52 -23.25
CA GLU A 250 3.54 -10.73 -23.01
C GLU A 250 4.32 -10.60 -21.70
N ASP A 251 4.26 -11.62 -20.85
CA ASP A 251 5.03 -11.69 -19.60
C ASP A 251 6.49 -12.05 -19.87
N THR A 252 7.25 -11.06 -20.34
CA THR A 252 8.61 -11.25 -20.88
C THR A 252 9.57 -11.94 -19.91
N TYR A 253 9.39 -11.74 -18.61
CA TYR A 253 10.27 -12.28 -17.57
C TYR A 253 9.59 -13.30 -16.66
N LEU A 254 8.37 -13.73 -17.00
CA LEU A 254 7.55 -14.64 -16.19
C LEU A 254 7.28 -14.12 -14.76
N GLU A 255 7.39 -12.81 -14.56
CA GLU A 255 7.22 -12.18 -13.26
C GLU A 255 5.74 -11.99 -12.93
N TRP A 256 4.87 -11.83 -13.94
CA TRP A 256 3.43 -11.76 -13.72
C TRP A 256 2.92 -13.12 -13.28
N ALA A 257 3.27 -14.19 -13.99
CA ALA A 257 2.91 -15.56 -13.63
C ALA A 257 3.38 -15.91 -12.20
N ALA A 258 4.58 -15.46 -11.80
CA ALA A 258 5.10 -15.71 -10.45
C ALA A 258 4.37 -14.93 -9.34
N LYS A 259 3.71 -13.80 -9.66
CA LYS A 259 3.13 -12.87 -8.67
C LYS A 259 1.60 -12.77 -8.72
N CYS A 260 0.95 -13.22 -9.81
CA CYS A 260 -0.48 -13.04 -10.04
C CYS A 260 -1.33 -13.90 -9.10
N GLY A 261 -0.80 -15.04 -8.64
CA GLY A 261 -1.41 -15.91 -7.63
C GLY A 261 -2.80 -16.40 -7.98
N VAL A 262 -3.06 -16.63 -9.27
CA VAL A 262 -4.27 -17.22 -9.86
C VAL A 262 -3.85 -18.12 -11.03
N GLU A 263 -4.71 -19.06 -11.43
CA GLU A 263 -4.51 -19.87 -12.63
C GLU A 263 -4.65 -19.01 -13.90
N GLU A 264 -4.24 -19.56 -15.05
CA GLU A 264 -4.24 -18.82 -16.32
C GLU A 264 -5.63 -18.28 -16.72
N ASP A 265 -6.68 -19.06 -16.45
CA ASP A 265 -8.07 -18.70 -16.74
C ASP A 265 -8.72 -17.82 -15.64
N GLY A 266 -7.99 -17.57 -14.55
CA GLY A 266 -8.39 -16.70 -13.45
C GLY A 266 -8.30 -15.20 -13.79
N CYS A 267 -8.53 -14.35 -12.80
CA CYS A 267 -8.36 -12.91 -12.97
C CYS A 267 -7.95 -12.14 -11.70
N VAL A 268 -7.40 -10.94 -11.90
CA VAL A 268 -7.06 -9.98 -10.84
C VAL A 268 -7.71 -8.64 -11.15
N LEU A 269 -8.65 -8.21 -10.31
CA LEU A 269 -9.35 -6.92 -10.41
C LEU A 269 -8.63 -5.85 -9.59
N VAL A 270 -8.24 -4.77 -10.25
CA VAL A 270 -7.48 -3.64 -9.69
C VAL A 270 -8.31 -2.36 -9.73
N ARG A 271 -8.32 -1.65 -8.62
CA ARG A 271 -8.99 -0.35 -8.43
C ARG A 271 -8.28 0.79 -9.16
N PRO A 272 -8.96 1.94 -9.34
CA PRO A 272 -8.35 3.15 -9.88
C PRO A 272 -7.12 3.65 -9.10
N ASP A 273 -7.02 3.33 -7.81
CA ASP A 273 -5.90 3.68 -6.93
C ASP A 273 -4.80 2.61 -6.85
N LEU A 274 -4.80 1.65 -7.79
CA LEU A 274 -3.80 0.59 -7.94
C LEU A 274 -3.77 -0.45 -6.81
N PHE A 275 -4.81 -0.54 -6.00
CA PHE A 275 -5.00 -1.65 -5.05
C PHE A 275 -5.80 -2.77 -5.68
N VAL A 276 -5.41 -4.01 -5.42
CA VAL A 276 -6.19 -5.18 -5.82
C VAL A 276 -7.47 -5.21 -5.01
N ALA A 277 -8.59 -5.14 -5.71
CA ALA A 277 -9.92 -5.19 -5.12
C ALA A 277 -10.37 -6.63 -4.89
N TRP A 278 -10.02 -7.55 -5.80
CA TRP A 278 -10.46 -8.94 -5.79
C TRP A 278 -9.61 -9.75 -6.77
N ARG A 279 -9.55 -11.07 -6.59
CA ARG A 279 -9.04 -12.00 -7.60
C ARG A 279 -9.85 -13.29 -7.60
N ALA A 280 -9.97 -13.90 -8.77
CA ALA A 280 -10.57 -15.22 -8.97
C ALA A 280 -9.45 -16.20 -9.35
N HIS A 281 -9.33 -17.30 -8.60
CA HIS A 281 -8.31 -18.33 -8.87
C HIS A 281 -8.47 -18.99 -10.24
N GLU A 282 -9.71 -19.24 -10.66
CA GLU A 282 -10.04 -19.92 -11.92
C GLU A 282 -11.25 -19.27 -12.62
N SER A 283 -11.42 -19.58 -13.90
CA SER A 283 -12.60 -19.26 -14.70
C SER A 283 -13.87 -19.95 -14.15
N GLY A 284 -15.04 -19.43 -14.55
CA GLY A 284 -16.34 -20.02 -14.24
C GLY A 284 -17.29 -19.03 -13.57
N ARG A 285 -18.49 -18.90 -14.15
CA ARG A 285 -19.58 -18.00 -13.69
C ARG A 285 -19.11 -16.54 -13.55
N GLU A 286 -18.29 -16.08 -14.50
CA GLU A 286 -17.60 -14.79 -14.49
C GLU A 286 -18.56 -13.63 -14.32
N VAL A 287 -19.66 -13.62 -15.09
CA VAL A 287 -20.69 -12.57 -15.05
C VAL A 287 -21.32 -12.49 -13.66
N GLU A 288 -21.66 -13.63 -13.06
CA GLU A 288 -22.27 -13.72 -11.73
C GLU A 288 -21.28 -13.25 -10.65
N ARG A 289 -20.05 -13.80 -10.66
CA ARG A 289 -19.02 -13.52 -9.66
C ARG A 289 -18.58 -12.06 -9.70
N LEU A 290 -18.20 -11.56 -10.88
CA LEU A 290 -17.80 -10.17 -11.04
C LEU A 290 -18.96 -9.22 -10.71
N GLY A 291 -20.20 -9.56 -11.10
CA GLY A 291 -21.39 -8.81 -10.74
C GLY A 291 -21.60 -8.69 -9.23
N LYS A 292 -21.45 -9.80 -8.49
CA LYS A 292 -21.53 -9.81 -7.02
C LYS A 292 -20.43 -8.95 -6.40
N VAL A 293 -19.19 -9.12 -6.84
CA VAL A 293 -18.01 -8.39 -6.35
C VAL A 293 -18.16 -6.89 -6.60
N MET A 294 -18.53 -6.48 -7.82
CA MET A 294 -18.70 -5.06 -8.15
C MET A 294 -19.85 -4.42 -7.38
N LYS A 295 -20.97 -5.12 -7.16
CA LYS A 295 -22.07 -4.64 -6.30
C LYS A 295 -21.58 -4.38 -4.87
N LYS A 296 -20.77 -5.26 -4.30
CA LYS A 296 -20.20 -5.10 -2.97
C LYS A 296 -19.20 -3.93 -2.93
N ILE A 297 -18.22 -3.91 -3.83
CA ILE A 297 -17.18 -2.88 -3.87
C ILE A 297 -17.77 -1.49 -4.07
N LEU A 298 -18.79 -1.35 -4.92
CA LEU A 298 -19.47 -0.07 -5.17
C LEU A 298 -20.52 0.28 -4.10
N GLY A 299 -20.66 -0.54 -3.05
CA GLY A 299 -21.52 -0.27 -1.89
C GLY A 299 -23.01 -0.55 -2.10
N TYR A 300 -23.38 -1.26 -3.17
CA TYR A 300 -24.77 -1.65 -3.47
C TYR A 300 -25.20 -2.96 -2.78
N ALA A 301 -24.25 -3.76 -2.28
CA ALA A 301 -24.52 -4.94 -1.47
C ALA A 301 -23.79 -4.84 -0.13
N LYS A 302 -24.45 -5.28 0.94
CA LYS A 302 -23.84 -5.45 2.29
C LYS A 302 -23.65 -6.93 2.56
#